data_AF-A0A7Y5K575-F1
#
_entry.id   AF-A0A7Y5K575-F1
#
_cell.length_a   1.000
_cell.length_b   1.000
_cell.length_c   1.000
_cell.angle_alpha   90.00
_cell.angle_beta   90.00
_cell.angle_gamma   90.00
#
_symmetry.space_group_name_H-M   'P 1'
#
loop_
_entity.id
_entity.type
_entity.pdbx_description
1 polymer ?
#
loop_
_entity_poly.entity_id
_entity_poly.type
_entity_poly.pdbx_seq_one_letter_code
_entity_poly.pdbx_strand_id
1 'polypeptide(L)'
;QKVRIRFMNEGMMIHPMHLHGMHMTVIDKDGWPQPAPWKCDTLNIAPGERWDVIVNCNNPGVWAFHCHILPHAESDHGMFGMVTALIVNK
;
A
#
# COMPACT_ATOMS: atom_id res chain seq x y z
N GLN A 1 -0.27 3.46 17.02
CA GLN A 1 0.94 2.69 16.64
C GLN A 1 1.44 3.16 15.28
N LYS A 2 2.70 2.94 14.91
CA LYS A 2 3.19 3.15 13.54
C LYS A 2 3.64 1.82 12.94
N VAL A 3 3.36 1.60 11.67
CA VAL A 3 3.85 0.45 10.92
C VAL A 3 4.62 0.93 9.69
N ARG A 4 5.70 0.23 9.36
CA ARG A 4 6.40 0.40 8.08
C ARG A 4 5.92 -0.69 7.14
N ILE A 5 5.49 -0.30 5.95
CA ILE A 5 5.15 -1.21 4.87
C ILE A 5 6.25 -1.04 3.81
N ARG A 6 6.90 -2.16 3.48
CA ARG A 6 7.88 -2.23 2.41
C ARG A 6 7.24 -2.89 1.20
N PHE A 7 7.14 -2.15 0.11
CA PHE A 7 6.72 -2.67 -1.18
C PHE A 7 7.91 -3.19 -1.95
N MET A 8 7.72 -4.33 -2.62
CA MET A 8 8.65 -4.88 -3.60
C MET A 8 7.81 -5.42 -4.76
N ASN A 9 7.88 -4.77 -5.93
CA ASN A 9 7.21 -5.30 -7.11
C ASN A 9 8.19 -6.19 -7.89
N GLU A 10 8.07 -7.49 -7.65
CA GLU A 10 8.84 -8.53 -8.34
C GLU A 10 8.17 -9.03 -9.63
N GLY A 11 7.01 -8.45 -9.98
CA GLY A 11 6.24 -8.78 -11.18
C GLY A 11 6.60 -7.92 -12.39
N MET A 12 5.84 -8.12 -13.47
CA MET A 12 6.02 -7.44 -14.76
C MET A 12 5.00 -6.31 -15.00
N MET A 13 4.04 -6.11 -14.10
CA MET A 13 2.98 -5.10 -14.21
C MET A 13 3.09 -4.06 -13.11
N ILE A 14 2.62 -2.84 -13.38
CA ILE A 14 2.49 -1.81 -12.34
C ILE A 14 1.37 -2.15 -11.36
N HIS A 15 1.54 -1.78 -10.09
CA HIS A 15 0.57 -2.03 -9.03
C HIS A 15 0.29 -0.75 -8.23
N PRO A 16 -0.85 -0.05 -8.48
CA PRO A 16 -1.32 1.05 -7.62
C PRO A 16 -1.86 0.48 -6.31
N MET A 17 -1.05 0.43 -5.25
CA MET A 17 -1.48 -0.09 -3.94
C MET A 17 -2.19 0.99 -3.14
N HIS A 18 -3.47 0.75 -2.79
CA HIS A 18 -4.37 1.69 -2.14
C HIS A 18 -4.79 1.22 -0.74
N LEU A 19 -4.57 2.06 0.27
CA LEU A 19 -4.96 1.83 1.67
C LEU A 19 -6.16 2.70 2.05
N HIS A 20 -7.23 2.08 2.56
CA HIS A 20 -8.39 2.79 3.08
C HIS A 20 -8.13 3.39 4.46
N GLY A 21 -8.85 4.47 4.79
CA GLY A 21 -8.99 5.01 6.16
C GLY A 21 -7.79 5.78 6.73
N MET A 22 -6.58 5.62 6.18
CA MET A 22 -5.35 6.30 6.63
C MET A 22 -4.43 6.58 5.43
N HIS A 23 -3.54 7.57 5.59
CA HIS A 23 -2.53 7.88 4.57
C HIS A 23 -1.25 7.08 4.78
N MET A 24 -0.62 6.69 3.67
CA MET A 24 0.75 6.21 3.61
C MET A 24 1.70 7.40 3.44
N THR A 25 2.67 7.54 4.34
CA THR A 25 3.76 8.51 4.19
C THR A 25 4.95 7.84 3.51
N VAL A 26 5.24 8.17 2.27
CA VAL A 26 6.37 7.57 1.52
C VAL A 26 7.67 8.20 1.99
N ILE A 27 8.61 7.37 2.40
CA ILE A 27 9.87 7.79 3.03
C ILE A 27 11.11 7.34 2.29
N ASP A 28 11.01 6.30 1.44
CA ASP A 28 12.15 5.70 0.74
C ASP A 28 11.72 5.17 -0.63
N LYS A 29 12.62 5.27 -1.61
CA LYS A 29 12.54 4.59 -2.90
C LYS A 29 13.84 3.85 -3.17
N ASP A 30 13.78 2.56 -3.44
CA ASP A 30 14.92 1.71 -3.82
C ASP A 30 16.12 1.81 -2.86
N GLY A 31 15.86 1.99 -1.55
CA GLY A 31 16.88 2.14 -0.50
C GLY A 31 17.38 3.57 -0.30
N TRP A 32 16.82 4.54 -1.03
CA TRP A 32 17.17 5.96 -0.93
C TRP A 32 16.05 6.75 -0.24
N PRO A 33 16.35 7.42 0.89
CA PRO A 33 15.39 8.27 1.58
C PRO A 33 14.88 9.38 0.66
N GLN A 34 13.57 9.63 0.69
CA GLN A 34 12.97 10.74 -0.04
C GLN A 34 13.36 12.06 0.64
N PRO A 35 13.92 13.05 -0.10
CA PRO A 35 14.32 14.33 0.49
C PRO A 35 13.13 15.11 1.04
N ALA A 36 11.94 14.87 0.48
CA ALA A 36 10.68 15.40 0.97
C ALA A 36 9.65 14.24 1.02
N PRO A 37 9.48 13.59 2.18
CA PRO A 37 8.43 12.60 2.37
C PRO A 37 7.05 13.21 2.11
N TRP A 38 6.20 12.48 1.40
CA TRP A 38 4.85 12.91 1.03
C TRP A 38 3.81 11.88 1.45
N LYS A 39 2.54 12.29 1.48
CA LYS A 39 1.41 11.43 1.83
C LYS A 39 0.61 11.08 0.58
N CYS A 40 0.18 9.84 0.50
CA CYS A 40 -0.76 9.34 -0.50
C CYS A 40 -1.68 8.30 0.14
N ASP A 41 -2.85 8.09 -0.46
CA ASP A 41 -3.67 6.91 -0.18
C ASP A 41 -3.36 5.75 -1.14
N THR A 42 -2.77 6.06 -2.29
CA THR A 42 -2.47 5.13 -3.38
C THR A 42 -1.04 5.38 -3.88
N LEU A 43 -0.22 4.34 -3.89
CA LEU A 43 1.14 4.39 -4.38
C LEU A 43 1.31 3.50 -5.61
N ASN A 44 1.71 4.09 -6.73
CA ASN A 44 2.10 3.37 -7.93
C ASN A 44 3.47 2.72 -7.74
N ILE A 45 3.53 1.38 -7.83
CA ILE A 45 4.77 0.63 -7.71
C ILE A 45 5.04 -0.04 -9.06
N ALA A 46 6.02 0.47 -9.81
CA ALA A 46 6.39 -0.11 -11.10
C ALA A 46 7.24 -1.38 -10.94
N PRO A 47 7.35 -2.24 -11.98
CA PRO A 47 8.21 -3.42 -11.96
C PRO A 47 9.64 -3.11 -11.50
N GLY A 48 10.13 -3.88 -10.55
CA GLY A 48 11.48 -3.74 -9.98
C GLY A 48 11.63 -2.65 -8.92
N GLU A 49 10.63 -1.80 -8.70
CA GLU A 49 10.70 -0.75 -7.68
C GLU A 49 10.45 -1.31 -6.27
N ARG A 50 11.11 -0.68 -5.30
CA ARG A 50 10.86 -0.84 -3.88
C ARG A 50 10.52 0.52 -3.29
N TRP A 51 9.54 0.53 -2.40
CA TRP A 51 9.14 1.73 -1.68
C TRP A 51 8.95 1.39 -0.22
N ASP A 52 9.35 2.29 0.68
CA ASP A 52 8.90 2.21 2.07
C ASP A 52 7.95 3.33 2.40
N VAL A 53 6.88 2.95 3.11
CA VAL A 53 5.91 3.90 3.63
C VAL A 53 5.70 3.68 5.12
N ILE A 54 5.35 4.76 5.83
CA ILE A 54 4.91 4.72 7.21
C ILE A 54 3.41 5.01 7.25
N VAL A 55 2.67 4.14 7.94
CA VAL A 55 1.26 4.36 8.27
C VAL A 55 1.15 4.64 9.76
N ASN A 56 0.50 5.76 10.10
CA ASN A 56 0.12 6.05 11.48
C ASN A 56 -1.24 5.39 11.75
N CYS A 57 -1.23 4.24 12.43
CA CYS A 57 -2.44 3.50 12.80
C CYS A 57 -3.16 4.23 13.96
N ASN A 58 -3.95 5.25 13.61
CA ASN A 58 -4.68 6.12 14.53
C ASN A 58 -6.21 6.07 14.34
N ASN A 59 -6.68 5.24 13.41
CA ASN A 59 -8.10 5.10 13.09
C ASN A 59 -8.54 3.64 13.31
N PRO A 60 -9.11 3.29 14.49
CA PRO A 60 -9.56 1.93 14.78
C PRO A 60 -10.59 1.43 13.76
N GLY A 61 -10.43 0.20 13.29
CA GLY A 61 -11.28 -0.38 12.25
C GLY A 61 -10.61 -1.49 11.46
N VAL A 62 -11.32 -1.98 10.43
CA VAL A 62 -10.82 -2.94 9.44
C VAL A 62 -10.78 -2.22 8.11
N TRP A 63 -9.58 -2.00 7.58
CA TRP A 63 -9.37 -1.18 6.39
C TRP A 63 -8.87 -2.04 5.23
N ALA A 64 -9.59 -2.01 4.11
CA ALA A 64 -9.14 -2.69 2.90
C ALA A 64 -7.81 -2.10 2.42
N PHE A 65 -6.93 -2.98 1.96
CA PHE A 65 -5.64 -2.61 1.41
C PHE A 65 -5.39 -3.48 0.18
N HIS A 66 -5.43 -2.88 -1.01
CA HIS A 66 -5.50 -3.65 -2.25
C HIS A 66 -4.89 -2.91 -3.44
N CYS A 67 -4.64 -3.64 -4.53
CA CYS A 67 -4.31 -3.03 -5.80
C CYS A 67 -5.55 -2.37 -6.42
N HIS A 68 -5.37 -1.19 -7.00
CA HIS A 68 -6.42 -0.42 -7.66
C HIS A 68 -6.56 -0.75 -9.16
N ILE A 69 -5.81 -1.75 -9.66
CA ILE A 69 -6.16 -2.46 -10.89
C ILE A 69 -7.10 -3.59 -10.46
N LEU A 70 -8.41 -3.36 -10.61
CA LEU A 70 -9.45 -4.23 -10.06
C LEU A 70 -9.28 -5.70 -10.45
N PRO A 71 -8.96 -6.08 -11.71
CA PRO A 71 -8.70 -7.48 -12.05
C PRO A 71 -7.53 -8.15 -11.30
N HIS A 72 -6.67 -7.39 -10.61
CA HIS A 72 -5.63 -7.95 -9.74
C HIS A 72 -6.11 -8.20 -8.29
N ALA A 73 -7.26 -7.64 -7.90
CA ALA A 73 -7.79 -7.65 -6.54
C ALA A 73 -9.20 -8.25 -6.44
N GLU A 74 -9.96 -8.34 -7.53
CA GLU A 74 -11.34 -8.82 -7.54
C GLU A 74 -11.76 -9.45 -8.87
N SER A 75 -12.69 -10.40 -8.78
CA SER A 75 -13.43 -10.99 -9.89
C SER A 75 -14.94 -10.93 -9.60
N ASP A 76 -15.72 -11.45 -10.53
CA ASP A 76 -17.15 -11.73 -10.35
C ASP A 76 -17.46 -12.66 -9.16
N HIS A 77 -16.49 -13.45 -8.72
CA HIS A 77 -16.59 -14.32 -7.54
C HIS A 77 -16.14 -13.65 -6.23
N GLY A 78 -15.77 -12.37 -6.28
CA GLY A 78 -15.37 -11.58 -5.12
C GLY A 78 -13.87 -11.26 -5.08
N MET A 79 -13.39 -10.88 -3.91
CA MET A 79 -12.00 -10.43 -3.71
C MET A 79 -11.00 -11.58 -3.84
N PHE A 80 -9.95 -11.41 -4.63
CA PHE A 80 -8.85 -12.38 -4.79
C PHE A 80 -7.53 -11.68 -5.16
N GLY A 81 -6.39 -12.36 -5.00
CA GLY A 81 -5.10 -11.80 -5.44
C GLY A 81 -4.55 -10.73 -4.50
N MET A 82 -4.24 -9.54 -5.02
CA MET A 82 -3.59 -8.46 -4.28
C MET A 82 -4.57 -7.63 -3.45
N VAL A 83 -5.09 -8.26 -2.40
CA VAL A 83 -6.02 -7.67 -1.43
C VAL A 83 -5.74 -8.23 -0.04
N THR A 84 -5.79 -7.37 0.97
CA THR A 84 -5.70 -7.73 2.39
C THR A 84 -6.42 -6.67 3.23
N ALA A 85 -6.36 -6.80 4.55
CA ALA A 85 -6.91 -5.81 5.49
C ALA A 85 -5.87 -5.38 6.54
N LEU A 86 -5.84 -4.08 6.82
CA LEU A 86 -5.15 -3.52 7.98
C LEU A 86 -6.15 -3.39 9.13
N ILE A 87 -5.96 -4.20 10.18
CA ILE A 87 -6.80 -4.19 11.37
C ILE A 87 -6.15 -3.32 12.44
N VAL A 88 -6.84 -2.28 12.87
CA VAL A 88 -6.40 -1.37 13.92
C VAL A 88 -7.33 -1.54 15.13
N ASN A 89 -6.79 -2.14 16.19
CA ASN A 89 -7.50 -2.28 17.47
C ASN A 89 -7.42 -1.00 18.29
N LYS A 90 -8.33 -0.86 19.26
CA LYS A 90 -8.29 0.20 20.27
C LYS A 90 -7.15 -0.02 21.26
#